data_AF-A0A353NSB0-F1
#
_entry.id   AF-A0A353NSB0-F1
#
_cell.length_a   1.000
_cell.length_b   1.000
_cell.length_c   1.000
_cell.angle_alpha   90.00
_cell.angle_beta   90.00
_cell.angle_gamma   90.00
#
_symmetry.space_group_name_H-M   'P 1'
#
loop_
_entity.id
_entity.type
_entity.pdbx_description
1 polymer ?
#
loop_
_entity_poly.entity_id
_entity_poly.type
_entity_poly.pdbx_seq_one_letter_code
_entity_poly.pdbx_strand_id
1 'polypeptide(L)'
;AGSGTINIATKANENTMTYGIYAYKGCEIKDVAVTLRDTTEFENLSSAIDANGDQGYFKCSNATVNVSGYNTAINVPDGHINIDHSRVEIKGANRGVNGGVEVNNFRIKDSTVICTVSGENAVAVANGQDITIDNSQLTLSSTSSNAIFSAGKLVIENGSDVDAAGYYPALFGTTSISIKSGSKVKAVSTHDIAIFSKGFIQLDGVEIHAKGGSGCAAIAARVVNLIPETISPLSR
;
A
#
# COMPACT_ATOMS: atom_id res chain seq x y z
N ALA A 1 0.34 19.29 -21.33
CA ALA A 1 0.70 17.88 -21.16
C ALA A 1 1.36 17.39 -22.45
N GLY A 2 2.65 17.07 -22.41
CA GLY A 2 3.34 16.47 -23.54
C GLY A 2 3.13 14.97 -23.54
N SER A 3 2.65 14.40 -24.65
CA SER A 3 2.45 12.96 -24.83
C SER A 3 3.79 12.23 -24.97
N GLY A 4 4.54 12.11 -23.87
CA GLY A 4 5.85 11.45 -23.84
C GLY A 4 5.79 10.10 -23.16
N THR A 5 6.66 9.19 -23.61
CA THR A 5 6.96 7.94 -22.89
C THR A 5 8.44 7.96 -22.48
N ILE A 6 8.73 7.55 -21.25
CA ILE A 6 10.08 7.34 -20.75
C ILE A 6 10.22 5.87 -20.40
N ASN A 7 11.27 5.21 -20.90
CA ASN A 7 11.58 3.83 -20.59
C ASN A 7 12.97 3.76 -19.94
N ILE A 8 13.02 3.36 -18.68
CA ILE A 8 14.24 3.21 -17.89
C ILE A 8 14.44 1.72 -17.62
N ALA A 9 15.62 1.21 -17.99
CA ALA A 9 16.04 -0.14 -17.68
C ALA A 9 17.32 -0.08 -16.84
N THR A 10 17.33 -0.80 -15.72
CA THR A 10 18.49 -0.89 -14.83
C THR A 10 18.99 -2.34 -14.75
N LYS A 11 20.27 -2.51 -14.40
CA LYS A 11 20.89 -3.82 -14.17
C LYS A 11 22.02 -3.66 -13.15
N ALA A 12 21.96 -4.42 -12.06
CA ALA A 12 22.99 -4.42 -11.04
C ALA A 12 24.15 -5.34 -11.41
N ASN A 13 25.32 -5.06 -10.85
CA ASN A 13 26.36 -6.07 -10.61
C ASN A 13 26.23 -6.59 -9.17
N GLU A 14 26.90 -7.70 -8.84
CA GLU A 14 26.83 -8.28 -7.50
C GLU A 14 27.20 -7.24 -6.44
N ASN A 15 26.38 -7.11 -5.39
CA ASN A 15 26.53 -6.18 -4.26
C ASN A 15 26.23 -4.69 -4.52
N THR A 16 25.56 -4.31 -5.61
CA THR A 16 25.10 -2.91 -5.79
C THR A 16 23.59 -2.77 -5.69
N MET A 17 23.14 -1.80 -4.88
CA MET A 17 21.76 -1.34 -4.92
C MET A 17 21.49 -0.62 -6.24
N THR A 18 20.29 -0.82 -6.77
CA THR A 18 19.90 -0.24 -8.05
C THR A 18 18.60 0.56 -7.90
N TYR A 19 18.58 1.73 -8.52
CA TYR A 19 17.43 2.63 -8.50
C TYR A 19 17.03 3.02 -9.91
N GLY A 20 15.73 2.97 -10.23
CA GLY A 20 15.22 3.52 -11.48
C GLY A 20 15.26 5.06 -11.46
N ILE A 21 14.64 5.64 -10.44
CA ILE A 21 14.67 7.07 -10.11
C ILE A 21 14.98 7.20 -8.62
N TYR A 22 16.16 7.73 -8.31
CA TYR A 22 16.51 8.15 -6.95
C TYR A 22 16.35 9.66 -6.84
N ALA A 23 15.49 10.11 -5.94
CA ALA A 23 15.24 11.53 -5.72
C ALA A 23 15.09 11.82 -4.24
N TYR A 24 16.20 12.14 -3.56
CA TYR A 24 16.28 12.23 -2.10
C TYR A 24 15.07 12.94 -1.44
N LYS A 25 14.70 14.16 -1.86
CA LYS A 25 13.57 14.90 -1.26
C LYS A 25 12.22 14.70 -1.95
N GLY A 26 12.19 14.14 -3.15
CA GLY A 26 10.91 13.90 -3.80
C GLY A 26 10.96 13.70 -5.29
N CYS A 27 9.96 12.98 -5.79
CA CYS A 27 9.77 12.64 -7.19
C CYS A 27 8.35 13.03 -7.60
N GLU A 28 8.23 13.82 -8.66
CA GLU A 28 6.95 14.12 -9.31
C GLU A 28 6.96 13.58 -10.74
N ILE A 29 5.99 12.72 -11.05
CA ILE A 29 5.71 12.23 -12.39
C ILE A 29 4.37 12.81 -12.82
N LYS A 30 4.39 13.64 -13.87
CA LYS A 30 3.20 14.38 -14.30
C LYS A 30 3.05 14.39 -15.81
N ASP A 31 1.83 14.20 -16.28
CA ASP A 31 1.44 14.31 -17.70
C ASP A 31 2.29 13.42 -18.64
N VAL A 32 2.74 12.26 -18.17
CA VAL A 32 3.70 11.39 -18.88
C VAL A 32 3.45 9.90 -18.56
N ALA A 33 3.91 9.01 -19.44
CA ALA A 33 4.02 7.58 -19.12
C ALA A 33 5.49 7.19 -18.84
N VAL A 34 5.74 6.58 -17.69
CA VAL A 34 7.06 6.09 -17.28
C VAL A 34 7.02 4.58 -17.09
N THR A 35 7.96 3.88 -17.71
CA THR A 35 8.20 2.46 -17.49
C THR A 35 9.58 2.27 -16.87
N LEU A 36 9.64 1.60 -15.73
CA LEU A 36 10.87 1.26 -15.01
C LEU A 36 11.00 -0.26 -14.95
N ARG A 37 12.14 -0.79 -15.37
CA ARG A 37 12.43 -2.22 -15.33
C ARG A 37 13.81 -2.51 -14.78
N ASP A 38 13.88 -3.29 -13.71
CA ASP A 38 15.11 -3.93 -13.28
C ASP A 38 15.29 -5.26 -14.04
N THR A 39 16.47 -5.45 -14.62
CA THR A 39 16.84 -6.64 -15.41
C THR A 39 17.90 -7.49 -14.71
N THR A 40 18.11 -7.25 -13.42
CA THR A 40 19.01 -8.04 -12.58
C THR A 40 18.50 -9.49 -12.45
N GLU A 41 19.42 -10.45 -12.58
CA GLU A 41 19.10 -11.90 -12.63
C GLU A 41 19.29 -12.62 -11.28
N PHE A 42 19.62 -11.87 -10.24
CA PHE A 42 19.82 -12.35 -8.87
C PHE A 42 19.04 -11.45 -7.88
N GLU A 43 18.80 -11.95 -6.67
CA GLU A 43 18.15 -11.14 -5.64
C GLU A 43 19.00 -9.93 -5.25
N ASN A 44 18.40 -8.75 -5.30
CA ASN A 44 19.05 -7.49 -4.99
C ASN A 44 18.10 -6.56 -4.25
N LEU A 45 18.64 -5.72 -3.37
CA LEU A 45 17.91 -4.59 -2.82
C LEU A 45 17.88 -3.47 -3.86
N SER A 46 16.72 -3.28 -4.48
CA SER A 46 16.50 -2.26 -5.50
C SER A 46 15.17 -1.54 -5.31
N SER A 47 15.10 -0.26 -5.70
CA SER A 47 13.85 0.50 -5.70
C SER A 47 13.58 1.15 -7.05
N ALA A 48 12.37 1.04 -7.60
CA ALA A 48 12.08 1.67 -8.88
C ALA A 48 12.04 3.20 -8.74
N ILE A 49 11.35 3.69 -7.71
CA ILE A 49 11.28 5.10 -7.33
C ILE A 49 11.59 5.16 -5.83
N ASP A 50 12.64 5.89 -5.47
CA ASP A 50 13.05 6.06 -4.08
C ASP A 50 13.18 7.55 -3.73
N ALA A 51 12.34 8.00 -2.79
CA ALA A 51 12.35 9.36 -2.25
C ALA A 51 12.47 9.30 -0.72
N ASN A 52 13.69 8.98 -0.24
CA ASN A 52 13.97 8.58 1.13
C ASN A 52 14.59 9.62 2.06
N GLY A 53 14.64 10.87 1.66
CA GLY A 53 15.02 11.97 2.54
C GLY A 53 13.86 12.41 3.43
N ASP A 54 14.19 13.10 4.52
CA ASP A 54 13.19 13.63 5.45
C ASP A 54 12.20 14.55 4.72
N GLN A 55 10.92 14.45 5.06
CA GLN A 55 9.83 15.14 4.35
C GLN A 55 9.83 14.87 2.84
N GLY A 56 10.19 13.65 2.45
CA GLY A 56 10.20 13.15 1.08
C GLY A 56 8.81 13.16 0.44
N TYR A 57 8.74 13.00 -0.87
CA TYR A 57 7.45 12.80 -1.52
C TYR A 57 7.49 12.00 -2.81
N PHE A 58 6.38 11.32 -3.09
CA PHE A 58 6.06 10.85 -4.42
C PHE A 58 4.71 11.44 -4.86
N LYS A 59 4.72 12.11 -6.01
CA LYS A 59 3.51 12.63 -6.66
C LYS A 59 3.40 12.03 -8.06
N CYS A 60 2.25 11.45 -8.36
CA CYS A 60 1.90 10.94 -9.67
C CYS A 60 0.60 11.61 -10.09
N SER A 61 0.62 12.43 -11.15
CA SER A 61 -0.52 13.25 -11.54
C SER A 61 -0.77 13.19 -13.05
N ASN A 62 -1.97 12.77 -13.47
CA ASN A 62 -2.28 12.57 -14.89
C ASN A 62 -1.23 11.71 -15.62
N ALA A 63 -0.71 10.69 -14.94
CA ALA A 63 0.45 9.93 -15.40
C ALA A 63 0.19 8.42 -15.39
N THR A 64 1.01 7.70 -16.14
CA THR A 64 1.08 6.23 -16.06
C THR A 64 2.46 5.82 -15.58
N VAL A 65 2.53 4.95 -14.57
CA VAL A 65 3.80 4.41 -14.06
C VAL A 65 3.72 2.89 -14.08
N ASN A 66 4.60 2.27 -14.86
CA ASN A 66 4.75 0.81 -14.93
C ASN A 66 6.08 0.40 -14.30
N VAL A 67 6.05 -0.53 -13.36
CA VAL A 67 7.25 -1.00 -12.65
C VAL A 67 7.36 -2.52 -12.74
N SER A 68 8.57 -3.00 -13.00
CA SER A 68 8.87 -4.44 -12.96
C SER A 68 10.27 -4.78 -12.47
N GLY A 69 10.40 -5.91 -11.77
CA GLY A 69 11.68 -6.52 -11.40
C GLY A 69 12.40 -5.92 -10.19
N TYR A 70 11.93 -4.79 -9.66
CA TYR A 70 12.55 -4.15 -8.49
C TYR A 70 12.11 -4.82 -7.19
N ASN A 71 12.96 -4.85 -6.17
CA ASN A 71 12.57 -5.33 -4.85
C ASN A 71 11.44 -4.48 -4.23
N THR A 72 11.55 -3.15 -4.30
CA THR A 72 10.51 -2.20 -3.89
C THR A 72 10.12 -1.33 -5.07
N ALA A 73 8.83 -1.16 -5.37
CA ALA A 73 8.42 -0.35 -6.50
C ALA A 73 8.51 1.15 -6.17
N ILE A 74 7.77 1.62 -5.16
CA ILE A 74 7.78 3.01 -4.73
C ILE A 74 8.08 3.04 -3.22
N ASN A 75 9.18 3.70 -2.85
CA ASN A 75 9.64 3.82 -1.47
C ASN A 75 9.65 5.30 -1.05
N VAL A 76 8.80 5.65 -0.08
CA VAL A 76 8.76 7.00 0.53
C VAL A 76 8.64 6.86 2.06
N PRO A 77 9.74 6.78 2.81
CA PRO A 77 9.72 6.57 4.25
C PRO A 77 9.19 7.74 5.09
N ASP A 78 9.24 8.97 4.57
CA ASP A 78 8.78 10.19 5.26
C ASP A 78 8.06 11.12 4.25
N GLY A 79 7.10 11.92 4.73
CA GLY A 79 6.39 12.96 4.00
C GLY A 79 5.08 12.48 3.40
N HIS A 80 4.95 12.42 2.07
CA HIS A 80 3.66 12.11 1.44
C HIS A 80 3.74 11.31 0.13
N ILE A 81 2.68 10.52 -0.10
CA ILE A 81 2.48 9.75 -1.33
C ILE A 81 1.12 10.18 -1.90
N ASN A 82 1.11 10.80 -3.07
CA ASN A 82 -0.11 11.20 -3.76
C ASN A 82 -0.15 10.66 -5.18
N ILE A 83 -1.12 9.79 -5.46
CA ILE A 83 -1.39 9.27 -6.80
C ILE A 83 -2.77 9.80 -7.20
N ASP A 84 -2.80 10.67 -8.20
CA ASP A 84 -3.98 11.46 -8.57
C ASP A 84 -4.24 11.41 -10.08
N HIS A 85 -5.45 11.07 -10.52
CA HIS A 85 -5.80 10.96 -11.95
C HIS A 85 -4.82 10.09 -12.77
N SER A 86 -4.24 9.08 -12.11
CA SER A 86 -3.10 8.33 -12.63
C SER A 86 -3.32 6.81 -12.62
N ARG A 87 -2.53 6.10 -13.42
CA ARG A 87 -2.45 4.64 -13.43
C ARG A 87 -1.09 4.16 -12.95
N VAL A 88 -1.05 3.29 -11.95
CA VAL A 88 0.19 2.64 -11.49
C VAL A 88 0.05 1.12 -11.63
N GLU A 89 1.00 0.48 -12.30
CA GLU A 89 1.04 -0.97 -12.50
C GLU A 89 2.39 -1.53 -12.02
N ILE A 90 2.36 -2.46 -11.07
CA ILE A 90 3.55 -3.02 -10.43
C ILE A 90 3.50 -4.54 -10.54
N LYS A 91 4.57 -5.13 -11.08
CA LYS A 91 4.73 -6.58 -11.28
C LYS A 91 6.10 -7.06 -10.83
N GLY A 92 6.17 -8.22 -10.19
CA GLY A 92 7.46 -8.81 -9.83
C GLY A 92 8.27 -7.95 -8.86
N ALA A 93 7.60 -7.39 -7.85
CA ALA A 93 8.22 -6.69 -6.74
C ALA A 93 7.90 -7.38 -5.41
N ASN A 94 8.76 -7.20 -4.39
CA ASN A 94 8.45 -7.63 -3.03
C ASN A 94 7.58 -6.61 -2.30
N ARG A 95 7.77 -5.32 -2.58
CA ARG A 95 6.95 -4.24 -2.01
C ARG A 95 6.42 -3.34 -3.12
N GLY A 96 5.15 -2.97 -3.03
CA GLY A 96 4.49 -2.11 -4.02
C GLY A 96 4.68 -0.63 -3.71
N VAL A 97 3.60 0.04 -3.33
CA VAL A 97 3.61 1.45 -2.91
C VAL A 97 3.77 1.52 -1.39
N ASN A 98 4.94 1.91 -0.90
CA ASN A 98 5.27 1.81 0.51
C ASN A 98 5.65 3.16 1.12
N GLY A 99 4.88 3.55 2.12
CA GLY A 99 5.15 4.64 3.04
C GLY A 99 5.85 4.17 4.31
N GLY A 100 6.63 5.03 4.95
CA GLY A 100 7.20 4.75 6.27
C GLY A 100 6.30 5.17 7.43
N VAL A 101 6.91 5.33 8.62
CA VAL A 101 6.19 5.69 9.84
C VAL A 101 5.87 7.18 9.96
N GLU A 102 6.44 8.03 9.11
CA GLU A 102 6.27 9.49 9.16
C GLU A 102 5.42 10.04 8.00
N VAL A 103 4.88 9.18 7.13
CA VAL A 103 4.11 9.62 5.96
C VAL A 103 2.69 10.02 6.34
N ASN A 104 2.46 11.32 6.53
CA ASN A 104 1.22 11.85 7.07
C ASN A 104 0.12 12.14 6.03
N ASN A 105 0.39 11.91 4.73
CA ASN A 105 -0.59 12.09 3.66
C ASN A 105 -0.38 11.06 2.54
N PHE A 106 -0.80 9.82 2.80
CA PHE A 106 -0.90 8.79 1.77
C PHE A 106 -2.31 8.80 1.16
N ARG A 107 -2.41 9.25 -0.09
CA ARG A 107 -3.68 9.33 -0.83
C ARG A 107 -3.56 8.75 -2.24
N ILE A 108 -4.49 7.87 -2.60
CA ILE A 108 -4.75 7.45 -3.98
C ILE A 108 -6.13 8.01 -4.35
N LYS A 109 -6.19 8.86 -5.37
CA LYS A 109 -7.38 9.62 -5.76
C LYS A 109 -7.61 9.54 -7.27
N ASP A 110 -8.85 9.32 -7.70
CA ASP A 110 -9.22 9.32 -9.13
C ASP A 110 -8.33 8.40 -9.98
N SER A 111 -7.87 7.29 -9.38
CA SER A 111 -6.70 6.55 -9.86
C SER A 111 -6.95 5.06 -10.01
N THR A 112 -6.11 4.42 -10.82
CA THR A 112 -6.05 2.95 -10.91
C THR A 112 -4.71 2.45 -10.40
N VAL A 113 -4.71 1.50 -9.48
CA VAL A 113 -3.48 0.82 -9.03
C VAL A 113 -3.63 -0.69 -9.16
N ILE A 114 -2.75 -1.31 -9.94
CA ILE A 114 -2.67 -2.76 -10.09
C ILE A 114 -1.31 -3.20 -9.58
N CYS A 115 -1.29 -4.02 -8.53
CA CYS A 115 -0.04 -4.38 -7.87
C CYS A 115 -0.09 -5.82 -7.36
N THR A 116 0.81 -6.65 -7.90
CA THR A 116 1.04 -8.00 -7.40
C THR A 116 2.45 -8.06 -6.82
N VAL A 117 2.53 -8.40 -5.54
CA VAL A 117 3.81 -8.55 -4.84
C VAL A 117 4.00 -9.96 -4.28
N SER A 118 5.27 -10.38 -4.23
CA SER A 118 5.68 -11.69 -3.74
C SER A 118 7.09 -11.63 -3.16
N GLY A 119 7.39 -12.50 -2.20
CA GLY A 119 8.65 -12.52 -1.46
C GLY A 119 8.39 -12.53 0.04
N GLU A 120 9.41 -12.34 0.87
CA GLU A 120 9.24 -12.29 2.31
C GLU A 120 8.65 -10.94 2.75
N ASN A 121 7.60 -10.98 3.59
CA ASN A 121 6.91 -9.79 4.12
C ASN A 121 6.41 -8.83 3.02
N ALA A 122 5.91 -9.39 1.91
CA ALA A 122 5.53 -8.64 0.73
C ALA A 122 4.23 -7.85 0.96
N VAL A 123 4.19 -6.53 0.80
CA VAL A 123 2.96 -5.75 0.94
C VAL A 123 2.74 -4.87 -0.29
N ALA A 124 1.53 -4.91 -0.86
CA ALA A 124 1.23 -4.20 -2.11
C ALA A 124 1.06 -2.70 -1.86
N VAL A 125 0.33 -2.31 -0.82
CA VAL A 125 0.19 -0.92 -0.37
C VAL A 125 0.36 -0.86 1.14
N ALA A 126 1.33 -0.11 1.62
CA ALA A 126 1.62 0.00 3.05
C ALA A 126 1.89 1.43 3.48
N ASN A 127 1.47 1.76 4.69
CA ASN A 127 1.85 3.00 5.36
C ASN A 127 1.90 2.82 6.89
N GLY A 128 2.85 3.48 7.54
CA GLY A 128 2.90 3.54 9.01
C GLY A 128 1.94 4.56 9.62
N GLN A 129 1.18 5.27 8.79
CA GLN A 129 0.10 6.19 9.18
C GLN A 129 -1.16 5.88 8.37
N ASP A 130 -2.07 6.84 8.27
CA ASP A 130 -3.33 6.71 7.54
C ASP A 130 -3.12 6.48 6.03
N ILE A 131 -4.04 5.73 5.42
CA ILE A 131 -4.16 5.55 3.96
C ILE A 131 -5.58 5.95 3.56
N THR A 132 -5.68 6.81 2.54
CA THR A 132 -6.97 7.16 1.92
C THR A 132 -7.01 6.71 0.47
N ILE A 133 -8.07 5.97 0.11
CA ILE A 133 -8.41 5.55 -1.25
C ILE A 133 -9.73 6.23 -1.60
N ASP A 134 -9.68 7.13 -2.58
CA ASP A 134 -10.75 8.06 -2.91
C ASP A 134 -11.09 7.95 -4.42
N ASN A 135 -12.34 7.61 -4.75
CA ASN A 135 -12.82 7.44 -6.12
C ASN A 135 -11.83 6.67 -7.03
N SER A 136 -11.29 5.55 -6.53
CA SER A 136 -10.17 4.84 -7.17
C SER A 136 -10.45 3.36 -7.34
N GLN A 137 -9.78 2.75 -8.33
CA GLN A 137 -9.85 1.31 -8.63
C GLN A 137 -8.54 0.63 -8.28
N LEU A 138 -8.56 -0.32 -7.35
CA LEU A 138 -7.39 -1.03 -6.88
C LEU A 138 -7.53 -2.54 -7.12
N THR A 139 -6.52 -3.16 -7.70
CA THR A 139 -6.39 -4.63 -7.79
C THR A 139 -5.06 -5.03 -7.21
N LEU A 140 -5.08 -5.60 -6.00
CA LEU A 140 -3.89 -5.81 -5.18
C LEU A 140 -3.79 -7.27 -4.75
N SER A 141 -2.59 -7.82 -4.81
CA SER A 141 -2.31 -9.17 -4.33
C SER A 141 -0.97 -9.23 -3.61
N SER A 142 -0.95 -9.87 -2.44
CA SER A 142 0.25 -10.25 -1.71
C SER A 142 0.23 -11.73 -1.37
N THR A 143 1.34 -12.42 -1.65
CA THR A 143 1.48 -13.86 -1.38
C THR A 143 1.93 -14.18 0.04
N SER A 144 2.41 -13.22 0.82
CA SER A 144 3.04 -13.47 2.14
C SER A 144 2.68 -12.46 3.23
N SER A 145 1.95 -11.39 2.91
CA SER A 145 1.45 -10.44 3.90
C SER A 145 0.11 -9.82 3.50
N ASN A 146 -0.21 -8.64 4.00
CA ASN A 146 -1.42 -7.90 3.65
C ASN A 146 -1.39 -7.41 2.19
N ALA A 147 -2.55 -7.23 1.57
CA ALA A 147 -2.63 -6.46 0.34
C ALA A 147 -2.52 -4.96 0.66
N ILE A 148 -3.28 -4.51 1.68
CA ILE A 148 -3.23 -3.15 2.21
C ILE A 148 -2.95 -3.20 3.72
N PHE A 149 -1.90 -2.51 4.15
CA PHE A 149 -1.57 -2.32 5.57
C PHE A 149 -1.49 -0.83 5.91
N SER A 150 -2.30 -0.39 6.87
CA SER A 150 -2.17 0.91 7.52
C SER A 150 -1.96 0.70 9.01
N ALA A 151 -0.87 1.24 9.57
CA ALA A 151 -0.69 1.29 11.02
C ALA A 151 -1.57 2.38 11.69
N GLY A 152 -2.19 3.24 10.88
CA GLY A 152 -3.25 4.18 11.29
C GLY A 152 -4.63 3.72 10.82
N LYS A 153 -5.36 4.65 10.21
CA LYS A 153 -6.69 4.44 9.61
C LYS A 153 -6.58 4.06 8.15
N LEU A 154 -7.40 3.11 7.72
CA LEU A 154 -7.67 2.87 6.31
C LEU A 154 -9.04 3.44 5.95
N VAL A 155 -9.08 4.37 5.00
CA VAL A 155 -10.31 4.99 4.49
C VAL A 155 -10.48 4.63 3.01
N ILE A 156 -11.64 4.09 2.65
CA ILE A 156 -12.07 3.79 1.28
C ILE A 156 -13.37 4.54 1.03
N GLU A 157 -13.38 5.46 0.08
CA GLU A 157 -14.51 6.38 -0.10
C GLU A 157 -14.80 6.77 -1.56
N ASN A 158 -15.92 7.48 -1.72
CA ASN A 158 -16.37 8.11 -2.96
C ASN A 158 -16.47 7.15 -4.15
N GLY A 159 -17.04 5.96 -3.94
CA GLY A 159 -17.26 5.01 -5.03
C GLY A 159 -16.04 4.19 -5.42
N SER A 160 -15.03 4.10 -4.56
CA SER A 160 -13.83 3.28 -4.83
C SER A 160 -14.16 1.79 -4.99
N ASP A 161 -13.46 1.11 -5.88
CA ASP A 161 -13.56 -0.33 -6.12
C ASP A 161 -12.22 -1.01 -5.79
N VAL A 162 -12.21 -1.90 -4.81
CA VAL A 162 -10.98 -2.53 -4.29
C VAL A 162 -11.11 -4.05 -4.34
N ASP A 163 -10.33 -4.71 -5.21
CA ASP A 163 -10.11 -6.16 -5.19
C ASP A 163 -8.74 -6.45 -4.56
N ALA A 164 -8.74 -6.98 -3.34
CA ALA A 164 -7.57 -7.19 -2.52
C ALA A 164 -7.45 -8.65 -2.08
N ALA A 165 -6.29 -9.26 -2.32
CA ALA A 165 -5.93 -10.59 -1.87
C ALA A 165 -4.66 -10.57 -1.01
N GLY A 166 -4.72 -11.14 0.20
CA GLY A 166 -3.58 -11.20 1.12
C GLY A 166 -3.32 -12.60 1.67
N TYR A 167 -2.09 -12.84 2.14
CA TYR A 167 -1.79 -13.99 2.98
C TYR A 167 -2.35 -13.79 4.40
N TYR A 168 -1.96 -12.67 5.00
CA TYR A 168 -2.57 -12.09 6.20
C TYR A 168 -3.83 -11.29 5.80
N PRO A 169 -4.45 -10.45 6.65
CA PRO A 169 -5.65 -9.76 6.23
C PRO A 169 -5.45 -9.03 4.91
N ALA A 170 -6.38 -9.20 3.97
CA ALA A 170 -6.30 -8.48 2.71
C ALA A 170 -6.29 -6.97 3.00
N LEU A 171 -7.16 -6.53 3.91
CA LEU A 171 -7.18 -5.17 4.43
C LEU A 171 -6.90 -5.17 5.93
N PHE A 172 -5.89 -4.41 6.35
CA PHE A 172 -5.62 -4.17 7.76
C PHE A 172 -5.43 -2.67 8.03
N GLY A 173 -6.35 -2.08 8.80
CA GLY A 173 -6.19 -0.78 9.43
C GLY A 173 -6.06 -0.95 10.93
N THR A 174 -4.92 -0.59 11.51
CA THR A 174 -4.66 -0.84 12.93
C THR A 174 -5.60 -0.02 13.82
N THR A 175 -5.77 1.28 13.54
CA THR A 175 -6.64 2.16 14.33
C THR A 175 -8.11 2.00 13.97
N SER A 176 -8.43 1.95 12.68
CA SER A 176 -9.80 1.73 12.20
C SER A 176 -9.82 1.44 10.71
N ILE A 177 -10.91 0.86 10.22
CA ILE A 177 -11.25 0.82 8.80
C ILE A 177 -12.57 1.57 8.60
N SER A 178 -12.66 2.44 7.61
CA SER A 178 -13.90 3.10 7.19
C SER A 178 -14.11 2.91 5.70
N ILE A 179 -15.20 2.25 5.33
CA ILE A 179 -15.60 2.04 3.94
C ILE A 179 -16.93 2.77 3.75
N LYS A 180 -16.94 3.80 2.91
CA LYS A 180 -18.05 4.74 2.76
C LYS A 180 -18.88 4.50 1.50
N SER A 181 -20.05 5.13 1.47
CA SER A 181 -21.14 4.86 0.53
C SER A 181 -20.71 4.87 -0.94
N GLY A 182 -21.24 3.90 -1.68
CA GLY A 182 -20.95 3.70 -3.10
C GLY A 182 -19.70 2.88 -3.38
N SER A 183 -18.85 2.63 -2.38
CA SER A 183 -17.63 1.85 -2.56
C SER A 183 -17.92 0.33 -2.58
N LYS A 184 -17.11 -0.40 -3.33
CA LYS A 184 -17.13 -1.86 -3.45
C LYS A 184 -15.80 -2.44 -2.99
N VAL A 185 -15.83 -3.47 -2.17
CA VAL A 185 -14.61 -4.13 -1.71
C VAL A 185 -14.77 -5.64 -1.80
N LYS A 186 -13.86 -6.27 -2.55
CA LYS A 186 -13.61 -7.70 -2.51
C LYS A 186 -12.30 -7.93 -1.76
N ALA A 187 -12.37 -8.63 -0.63
CA ALA A 187 -11.23 -8.88 0.24
C ALA A 187 -11.09 -10.37 0.52
N VAL A 188 -9.97 -10.97 0.12
CA VAL A 188 -9.72 -12.41 0.33
C VAL A 188 -8.41 -12.60 1.07
N SER A 189 -8.46 -13.21 2.25
CA SER A 189 -7.26 -13.71 2.93
C SER A 189 -7.15 -15.21 2.76
N THR A 190 -5.92 -15.72 2.65
CA THR A 190 -5.68 -17.16 2.56
C THR A 190 -5.42 -17.81 3.91
N HIS A 191 -4.89 -17.07 4.89
CA HIS A 191 -4.44 -17.63 6.19
C HIS A 191 -4.89 -16.79 7.40
N ASP A 192 -5.67 -15.74 7.21
CA ASP A 192 -6.15 -14.87 8.29
C ASP A 192 -7.55 -14.30 7.97
N ILE A 193 -7.98 -13.32 8.74
CA ILE A 193 -9.24 -12.59 8.60
C ILE A 193 -9.16 -11.69 7.36
N ALA A 194 -10.16 -11.69 6.47
CA ALA A 194 -10.05 -10.92 5.22
C ALA A 194 -9.95 -9.40 5.44
N ILE A 195 -10.80 -8.86 6.30
CA ILE A 195 -10.81 -7.44 6.70
C ILE A 195 -10.69 -7.38 8.22
N PHE A 196 -9.59 -6.82 8.70
CA PHE A 196 -9.29 -6.78 10.13
C PHE A 196 -8.95 -5.39 10.64
N SER A 197 -9.40 -5.06 11.84
CA SER A 197 -8.93 -3.88 12.58
C SER A 197 -8.78 -4.19 14.07
N LYS A 198 -7.81 -3.54 14.73
CA LYS A 198 -7.72 -3.51 16.20
C LYS A 198 -8.59 -2.42 16.83
N GLY A 199 -9.15 -1.52 16.04
CA GLY A 199 -10.20 -0.61 16.49
C GLY A 199 -11.55 -1.00 15.91
N PHE A 200 -12.29 -0.02 15.41
CA PHE A 200 -13.61 -0.23 14.81
C PHE A 200 -13.53 -0.36 13.29
N ILE A 201 -14.56 -1.00 12.73
CA ILE A 201 -14.82 -1.03 11.28
C ILE A 201 -16.16 -0.34 11.05
N GLN A 202 -16.15 0.72 10.25
CA GLN A 202 -17.35 1.43 9.83
C GLN A 202 -17.66 1.11 8.37
N LEU A 203 -18.87 0.63 8.11
CA LEU A 203 -19.39 0.30 6.79
C LEU A 203 -20.69 1.08 6.58
N ASP A 204 -20.76 1.92 5.55
CA ASP A 204 -21.91 2.79 5.30
C ASP A 204 -22.29 2.77 3.82
N GLY A 205 -23.41 2.14 3.45
CA GLY A 205 -23.88 2.09 2.05
C GLY A 205 -22.91 1.42 1.06
N VAL A 206 -22.27 0.32 1.48
CA VAL A 206 -21.19 -0.37 0.74
C VAL A 206 -21.57 -1.76 0.26
N GLU A 207 -20.86 -2.26 -0.76
CA GLU A 207 -20.89 -3.67 -1.19
C GLU A 207 -19.59 -4.35 -0.76
N ILE A 208 -19.68 -5.40 0.07
CA ILE A 208 -18.50 -6.12 0.59
C ILE A 208 -18.58 -7.61 0.27
N HIS A 209 -17.57 -8.13 -0.43
CA HIS A 209 -17.32 -9.55 -0.63
C HIS A 209 -16.04 -9.96 0.11
N ALA A 210 -16.17 -10.39 1.35
CA ALA A 210 -15.05 -10.77 2.21
C ALA A 210 -14.97 -12.30 2.41
N LYS A 211 -13.76 -12.87 2.33
CA LYS A 211 -13.49 -14.28 2.63
C LYS A 211 -12.18 -14.41 3.41
N GLY A 212 -12.27 -14.88 4.64
CA GLY A 212 -11.08 -15.24 5.43
C GLY A 212 -10.46 -16.57 4.98
N GLY A 213 -9.27 -16.85 5.50
CA GLY A 213 -8.63 -18.15 5.41
C GLY A 213 -9.45 -19.26 6.06
N SER A 214 -9.01 -20.52 5.90
CA SER A 214 -9.70 -21.67 6.49
C SER A 214 -9.78 -21.53 8.02
N GLY A 215 -11.01 -21.54 8.56
CA GLY A 215 -11.25 -21.34 10.00
C GLY A 215 -11.15 -19.88 10.48
N CYS A 216 -10.90 -18.92 9.59
CA CYS A 216 -10.82 -17.50 9.92
C CYS A 216 -12.12 -16.76 9.57
N ALA A 217 -12.40 -15.67 10.28
CA ALA A 217 -13.55 -14.82 9.99
C ALA A 217 -13.38 -14.06 8.67
N ALA A 218 -14.48 -13.70 8.00
CA ALA A 218 -14.43 -12.81 6.84
C ALA A 218 -14.06 -11.38 7.25
N ILE A 219 -14.68 -10.87 8.31
CA ILE A 219 -14.49 -9.50 8.82
C ILE A 219 -14.44 -9.58 10.35
N ALA A 220 -13.46 -8.92 10.97
CA ALA A 220 -13.43 -8.79 12.42
C ALA A 220 -12.83 -7.46 12.87
N ALA A 221 -13.43 -6.90 13.91
CA ALA A 221 -12.89 -5.80 14.69
C ALA A 221 -12.58 -6.32 16.10
N ARG A 222 -11.37 -6.07 16.62
CA ARG A 222 -11.01 -6.47 17.98
C ARG A 222 -10.45 -5.29 18.76
N VAL A 223 -11.32 -4.65 19.54
CA VAL A 223 -10.93 -3.65 20.53
C VAL A 223 -10.35 -4.35 21.76
N VAL A 224 -9.08 -4.10 22.08
CA VAL A 224 -8.46 -4.59 23.32
C VAL A 224 -8.44 -3.44 24.33
N ASN A 225 -9.34 -3.50 25.31
CA ASN A 225 -9.30 -2.59 26.46
C ASN A 225 -8.19 -3.07 27.42
N LEU A 226 -7.02 -2.45 27.36
CA LEU A 226 -6.00 -2.61 28.40
C LEU A 226 -6.43 -1.77 29.60
N ILE A 227 -7.06 -2.39 30.58
CA ILE A 227 -7.22 -1.77 31.90
C ILE A 227 -5.83 -1.79 32.54
N PRO A 228 -5.20 -0.65 32.89
CA PRO A 228 -3.99 -0.67 33.70
C PRO A 228 -4.34 -1.33 35.02
N GLU A 229 -3.64 -2.40 35.41
CA GLU A 229 -3.75 -2.94 36.76
C GLU A 229 -3.33 -1.84 37.75
N THR A 230 -4.32 -1.18 38.37
CA THR A 230 -4.06 -0.38 39.56
C THR A 230 -3.66 -1.33 40.66
N ILE A 231 -2.35 -1.43 40.90
CA ILE A 231 -1.80 -2.04 42.11
C ILE A 231 -2.34 -1.21 43.27
N SER A 232 -3.25 -1.78 44.06
CA SER A 232 -3.68 -1.20 45.33
C SER A 232 -2.45 -1.03 46.23
N PRO A 233 -2.14 0.17 46.75
CA PRO A 233 -1.11 0.27 47.77
C PRO A 233 -1.60 -0.48 49.01
N LEU A 234 -0.88 -1.54 49.36
CA LEU A 234 -1.04 -2.23 50.64
C LEU A 234 -0.95 -1.19 51.76
N SER A 235 -2.04 -1.03 52.49
CA SER A 235 -2.07 -0.26 53.73
C SER A 235 -1.22 -0.96 54.79
N ARG A 236 -0.16 -0.29 55.24
CA ARG A 236 0.39 -0.38 56.61
C ARG A 236 0.99 0.95 57.01
#